data_AF-A0A3D4UR32-F1
#
_entry.id   AF-A0A3D4UR32-F1
#
_cell.length_a   1.000
_cell.length_b   1.000
_cell.length_c   1.000
_cell.angle_alpha   90.00
_cell.angle_beta   90.00
_cell.angle_gamma   90.00
#
_symmetry.space_group_name_H-M   'P 1'
#
loop_
_entity.id
_entity.type
_entity.pdbx_description
1 polymer ?
#
loop_
_entity_poly.entity_id
_entity_poly.type
_entity_poly.pdbx_seq_one_letter_code
_entity_poly.pdbx_strand_id
1 'polypeptide(L)'
;MNFGAEKSSGDVLYFLHADSEPPISLVEDIQKSIDQGYIAGCYRLAFNPEHSLLKLYAWFTRFDVDLFRFGDQSLFVKKEGFEDVKGFDEDLKVMEDQKIISDVKKYGKFKIMDDCVVTSSRKYLKVGVVKLQLIFTIIVISYYLGVSQKVMSHFYSKQL
;
A
#
# COMPACT_ATOMS: atom_id res chain seq x y z
N MET A 1 10.26 -5.90 -5.14
CA MET A 1 9.05 -5.77 -5.99
C MET A 1 9.40 -5.60 -7.46
N ASN A 2 10.30 -4.67 -7.83
CA ASN A 2 10.76 -4.45 -9.22
C ASN A 2 11.21 -5.72 -9.95
N PHE A 3 12.03 -6.55 -9.31
CA PHE A 3 12.47 -7.82 -9.91
C PHE A 3 11.28 -8.74 -10.29
N GLY A 4 10.24 -8.79 -9.46
CA GLY A 4 9.03 -9.55 -9.77
C GLY A 4 8.26 -8.97 -10.95
N ALA A 5 8.16 -7.64 -11.03
CA ALA A 5 7.57 -6.95 -12.17
C ALA A 5 8.33 -7.23 -13.47
N GLU A 6 9.67 -7.21 -13.43
CA GLU A 6 10.54 -7.52 -14.58
C GLU A 6 10.30 -8.94 -15.12
N LYS A 7 10.10 -9.93 -14.23
CA LYS A 7 9.86 -11.33 -14.62
C LYS A 7 8.41 -11.62 -15.01
N SER A 8 7.49 -10.66 -14.80
CA SER A 8 6.09 -10.84 -15.15
C SER A 8 5.84 -10.64 -16.64
N SER A 9 4.93 -11.44 -17.20
CA SER A 9 4.51 -11.36 -18.61
C SER A 9 3.15 -10.68 -18.81
N GLY A 10 2.45 -10.33 -17.74
CA GLY A 10 1.13 -9.70 -17.81
C GLY A 10 1.21 -8.19 -18.04
N ASP A 11 0.17 -7.63 -18.68
CA ASP A 11 0.03 -6.19 -18.93
C ASP A 11 -0.47 -5.42 -17.69
N VAL A 12 -0.88 -6.15 -16.65
CA VAL A 12 -1.32 -5.63 -15.36
C VAL A 12 -0.51 -6.32 -14.27
N LEU A 13 0.07 -5.50 -13.40
CA LEU A 13 0.84 -5.95 -12.24
C LEU A 13 -0.04 -5.83 -11.00
N TYR A 14 0.04 -6.83 -10.12
CA TYR A 14 -0.60 -6.80 -8.81
C TYR A 14 0.44 -7.08 -7.72
N PHE A 15 0.65 -6.10 -6.85
CA PHE A 15 1.56 -6.20 -5.71
C PHE A 15 0.75 -6.43 -4.44
N LEU A 16 1.13 -7.47 -3.71
CA LEU A 16 0.47 -7.91 -2.50
C LEU A 16 1.52 -8.24 -1.43
N HIS A 17 1.28 -7.79 -0.21
CA HIS A 17 2.14 -8.12 0.94
C HIS A 17 1.95 -9.59 1.32
N ALA A 18 3.02 -10.24 1.78
CA ALA A 18 3.03 -11.70 2.02
C ALA A 18 2.13 -12.16 3.16
N ASP A 19 1.68 -11.25 4.02
CA ASP A 19 0.76 -11.49 5.13
C ASP A 19 -0.66 -10.98 4.85
N SER A 20 -0.99 -10.81 3.57
CA SER A 20 -2.25 -10.26 3.09
C SER A 20 -2.93 -11.20 2.11
N GLU A 21 -4.27 -11.22 2.14
CA GLU A 21 -5.13 -12.00 1.26
C GLU A 21 -6.04 -11.05 0.46
N PRO A 22 -6.07 -11.15 -0.89
CA PRO A 22 -6.95 -10.34 -1.71
C PRO A 22 -8.37 -10.91 -1.70
N PRO A 23 -9.39 -10.12 -2.07
CA PRO A 23 -10.74 -10.64 -2.20
C PRO A 23 -10.85 -11.63 -3.37
N ILE A 24 -11.85 -12.52 -3.32
CA ILE A 24 -12.11 -13.49 -4.38
C ILE A 24 -12.43 -12.77 -5.72
N SER A 25 -12.99 -11.57 -5.66
CA SER A 25 -13.31 -10.71 -6.80
C SER A 25 -12.09 -10.05 -7.45
N LEU A 26 -10.87 -10.32 -7.00
CA LEU A 26 -9.63 -9.65 -7.45
C LEU A 26 -9.56 -9.40 -8.96
N VAL A 27 -9.74 -10.46 -9.75
CA VAL A 27 -9.60 -10.39 -11.21
C VAL A 27 -10.72 -9.55 -11.83
N GLU A 28 -11.95 -9.72 -11.36
CA GLU A 28 -13.13 -9.00 -11.86
C GLU A 28 -13.06 -7.50 -11.54
N ASP A 29 -12.63 -7.16 -10.32
CA ASP A 29 -12.48 -5.77 -9.87
C ASP A 29 -11.40 -5.03 -10.65
N ILE A 30 -10.26 -5.68 -10.91
CA ILE A 30 -9.17 -5.12 -11.71
C ILE A 30 -9.65 -4.90 -13.14
N GLN A 31 -10.26 -5.91 -13.77
CA GLN A 31 -10.75 -5.81 -15.15
C GLN A 31 -11.77 -4.67 -15.28
N LYS A 32 -12.75 -4.63 -14.38
CA LYS A 32 -13.77 -3.57 -14.36
C LYS A 32 -13.16 -2.18 -14.16
N SER A 33 -12.12 -2.06 -13.34
CA SER A 33 -11.41 -0.80 -13.13
C SER A 33 -10.68 -0.35 -14.41
N ILE A 34 -10.03 -1.28 -15.10
CA ILE A 34 -9.35 -0.99 -16.38
C ILE A 34 -10.35 -0.58 -17.45
N ASP A 35 -11.49 -1.28 -17.57
CA ASP A 35 -12.54 -0.95 -18.53
C ASP A 35 -13.15 0.45 -18.28
N GLN A 36 -13.12 0.92 -17.03
CA GLN A 36 -13.52 2.28 -16.64
C GLN A 36 -12.42 3.33 -16.84
N GLY A 37 -11.25 2.93 -17.35
CA GLY A 37 -10.12 3.80 -17.64
C GLY A 37 -9.24 4.13 -16.43
N TYR A 38 -9.28 3.34 -15.36
CA TYR A 38 -8.32 3.45 -14.25
C TYR A 38 -7.03 2.73 -14.61
N ILE A 39 -5.90 3.40 -14.39
CA ILE A 39 -4.57 2.84 -14.69
C ILE A 39 -3.97 2.08 -13.51
N ALA A 40 -4.47 2.34 -12.30
CA ALA A 40 -4.01 1.75 -11.08
C ALA A 40 -5.07 1.85 -9.98
N GLY A 41 -4.87 1.13 -8.90
CA GLY A 41 -5.72 1.21 -7.74
C GLY A 41 -5.32 0.27 -6.62
N CYS A 42 -5.99 0.42 -5.49
CA CYS A 42 -5.81 -0.40 -4.30
C CYS A 42 -7.16 -0.79 -3.72
N TYR A 43 -7.16 -1.75 -2.81
CA TYR A 43 -8.33 -2.09 -2.01
C TYR A 43 -8.42 -1.23 -0.76
N ARG A 44 -9.54 -1.35 -0.06
CA ARG A 44 -9.62 -0.96 1.34
C ARG A 44 -8.93 -2.03 2.20
N LEU A 45 -8.67 -1.68 3.45
CA LEU A 45 -7.99 -2.59 4.37
C LEU A 45 -9.00 -3.28 5.28
N ALA A 46 -8.76 -4.55 5.56
CA ALA A 46 -9.37 -5.29 6.66
C ALA A 46 -8.26 -6.03 7.41
N PHE A 47 -8.52 -6.42 8.66
CA PHE A 47 -7.52 -7.02 9.53
C PHE A 47 -7.98 -8.35 10.12
N ASN A 48 -7.09 -9.33 10.13
CA ASN A 48 -7.31 -10.63 10.76
C ASN A 48 -6.11 -11.01 11.67
N PRO A 49 -6.30 -11.33 12.96
CA PRO A 49 -7.53 -11.22 13.75
C PRO A 49 -8.16 -9.83 13.78
N GLU A 50 -9.47 -9.77 13.96
CA GLU A 50 -10.19 -8.52 14.07
C GLU A 50 -9.84 -7.73 15.33
N HIS A 51 -9.81 -6.40 15.24
CA HIS A 51 -9.63 -5.51 16.39
C HIS A 51 -10.37 -4.19 16.18
N SER A 52 -11.18 -3.72 17.14
CA SER A 52 -12.07 -2.56 16.98
C SER A 52 -11.36 -1.29 16.55
N LEU A 53 -10.19 -1.00 17.14
CA LEU A 53 -9.40 0.17 16.76
C LEU A 53 -8.78 0.04 15.36
N LEU A 54 -8.41 -1.17 14.95
CA LEU A 54 -7.89 -1.41 13.60
C LEU A 54 -9.02 -1.33 12.56
N LYS A 55 -10.24 -1.73 12.91
CA LYS A 55 -11.44 -1.50 12.07
C LYS A 55 -11.66 0.00 11.83
N LEU A 56 -11.43 0.84 12.85
CA LEU A 56 -11.49 2.30 12.69
C LEU A 56 -10.37 2.82 11.77
N TYR A 57 -9.13 2.34 11.90
CA TYR A 57 -8.04 2.75 10.99
C TYR A 57 -8.31 2.31 9.55
N ALA A 58 -8.72 1.06 9.36
CA ALA A 58 -9.19 0.51 8.09
C ALA A 58 -10.34 1.34 7.47
N TRP A 59 -11.27 1.84 8.28
CA TRP A 59 -12.40 2.65 7.80
C TRP A 59 -11.95 3.91 7.04
N PHE A 60 -10.80 4.51 7.42
CA PHE A 60 -10.25 5.69 6.74
C PHE A 60 -9.65 5.36 5.37
N THR A 61 -9.28 4.10 5.10
CA THR A 61 -8.72 3.72 3.80
C THR A 61 -9.75 3.78 2.68
N ARG A 62 -11.01 4.16 2.93
CA ARG A 62 -12.01 4.45 1.89
C ARG A 62 -11.76 5.78 1.16
N PHE A 63 -11.11 6.74 1.82
CA PHE A 63 -11.04 8.12 1.33
C PHE A 63 -9.81 8.34 0.48
N ASP A 64 -9.94 9.01 -0.66
CA ASP A 64 -8.82 9.24 -1.55
C ASP A 64 -7.86 10.33 -1.05
N VAL A 65 -7.08 9.98 -0.02
CA VAL A 65 -6.09 10.84 0.63
C VAL A 65 -4.78 10.05 0.73
N ASP A 66 -3.70 10.57 0.15
CA ASP A 66 -2.40 9.89 0.09
C ASP A 66 -1.85 9.52 1.48
N LEU A 67 -2.20 10.30 2.52
CA LEU A 67 -1.86 10.00 3.91
C LEU A 67 -2.39 8.65 4.41
N PHE A 68 -3.43 8.10 3.77
CA PHE A 68 -4.03 6.81 4.12
C PHE A 68 -3.67 5.72 3.11
N ARG A 69 -2.70 5.94 2.21
CA ARG A 69 -2.31 4.98 1.17
C ARG A 69 -0.97 4.35 1.50
N PHE A 70 -1.01 3.07 1.85
CA PHE A 70 0.15 2.25 2.18
C PHE A 70 0.06 0.93 1.42
N GLY A 71 1.16 0.19 1.34
CA GLY A 71 1.21 -1.04 0.53
C GLY A 71 0.37 -2.20 1.05
N ASP A 72 -0.07 -2.14 2.32
CA ASP A 72 -0.99 -3.12 2.91
C ASP A 72 -2.37 -3.15 2.23
N GLN A 73 -2.70 -2.10 1.46
CA GLN A 73 -3.91 -2.03 0.65
C GLN A 73 -3.78 -2.72 -0.71
N SER A 74 -2.64 -3.37 -0.97
CA SER A 74 -2.22 -3.85 -2.29
C SER A 74 -2.13 -2.75 -3.35
N LEU A 75 -1.61 -3.09 -4.51
CA LEU A 75 -1.56 -2.18 -5.66
C LEU A 75 -1.75 -2.98 -6.94
N PHE A 76 -2.81 -2.71 -7.70
CA PHE A 76 -2.82 -3.03 -9.12
C PHE A 76 -2.36 -1.81 -9.92
N VAL A 77 -1.64 -2.05 -11.01
CA VAL A 77 -1.19 -1.00 -11.93
C VAL A 77 -0.96 -1.61 -13.31
N LYS A 78 -1.37 -0.90 -14.37
CA LYS A 78 -0.99 -1.26 -15.75
C LYS A 78 0.53 -1.22 -15.86
N LYS A 79 1.13 -2.20 -16.53
CA LYS A 79 2.59 -2.33 -16.68
C LYS A 79 3.21 -1.05 -17.27
N GLU A 80 2.58 -0.47 -18.29
CA GLU A 80 2.99 0.83 -18.87
C GLU A 80 3.06 1.94 -17.81
N GLY A 81 2.03 2.07 -16.97
CA GLY A 81 2.01 3.09 -15.92
C GLY A 81 3.02 2.86 -14.80
N PHE A 82 3.38 1.59 -14.54
CA PHE A 82 4.46 1.23 -13.62
C PHE A 82 5.84 1.59 -14.20
N GLU A 83 6.03 1.37 -15.50
CA GLU A 83 7.26 1.73 -16.22
C GLU A 83 7.44 3.25 -16.33
N ASP A 84 6.34 4.00 -16.55
CA ASP A 84 6.34 5.47 -16.60
C ASP A 84 6.86 6.11 -15.30
N VAL A 85 6.54 5.50 -14.15
CA VAL A 85 7.03 5.94 -12.83
C VAL A 85 8.37 5.31 -12.43
N LYS A 86 8.97 4.49 -13.31
CA LYS A 86 10.23 3.76 -13.08
C LYS A 86 10.17 2.76 -11.91
N GLY A 87 8.99 2.24 -11.63
CA GLY A 87 8.75 1.25 -10.59
C GLY A 87 8.93 1.76 -9.15
N PHE A 88 9.24 0.86 -8.23
CA PHE A 88 9.49 1.20 -6.83
C PHE A 88 10.89 1.81 -6.67
N ASP A 89 10.98 2.87 -5.88
CA ASP A 89 12.25 3.51 -5.53
C ASP A 89 13.04 2.66 -4.53
N GLU A 90 14.14 2.03 -4.98
CA GLU A 90 14.94 1.08 -4.18
C GLU A 90 15.81 1.76 -3.12
N ASP A 91 15.98 3.09 -3.23
CA ASP A 91 16.66 3.90 -2.21
C ASP A 91 15.77 4.13 -0.98
N LEU A 92 14.46 3.95 -1.11
CA LEU A 92 13.52 3.99 0.01
C LEU A 92 13.50 2.63 0.74
N LYS A 93 13.75 2.67 2.05
CA LYS A 93 13.63 1.50 2.95
C LYS A 93 12.30 1.47 3.69
N VAL A 94 11.64 2.61 3.74
CA VAL A 94 10.27 2.80 4.19
C VAL A 94 9.63 3.83 3.26
N MET A 95 8.30 3.76 3.11
CA MET A 95 7.49 4.69 2.30
C MET A 95 7.61 4.50 0.79
N GLU A 96 8.26 3.43 0.33
CA GLU A 96 8.34 3.05 -1.08
C GLU A 96 6.95 2.86 -1.71
N ASP A 97 6.04 2.22 -0.97
CA ASP A 97 4.66 1.97 -1.41
C ASP A 97 3.86 3.27 -1.57
N GLN A 98 3.99 4.20 -0.61
CA GLN A 98 3.27 5.47 -0.68
C GLN A 98 3.81 6.34 -1.82
N LYS A 99 5.14 6.33 -2.01
CA LYS A 99 5.78 7.07 -3.10
C LYS A 99 5.26 6.61 -4.46
N ILE A 100 5.27 5.31 -4.74
CA ILE A 100 4.82 4.81 -6.04
C ILE A 100 3.34 5.10 -6.29
N ILE A 101 2.47 4.99 -5.26
CA ILE A 101 1.05 5.32 -5.38
C ILE A 101 0.88 6.80 -5.76
N SER A 102 1.59 7.69 -5.07
CA SER A 102 1.55 9.13 -5.34
C SER A 102 2.08 9.47 -6.73
N ASP A 103 3.13 8.79 -7.18
CA ASP A 103 3.71 8.99 -8.51
C ASP A 103 2.76 8.49 -9.61
N VAL A 104 2.18 7.29 -9.49
CA VAL A 104 1.25 6.74 -10.48
C VAL A 104 -0.01 7.59 -10.61
N LYS A 105 -0.52 8.14 -9.49
CA LYS A 105 -1.65 9.07 -9.48
C LYS A 105 -1.44 10.32 -10.35
N LYS A 106 -0.19 10.71 -10.63
CA LYS A 106 0.11 11.86 -11.51
C LYS A 106 -0.08 11.53 -12.99
N TYR A 107 -0.06 10.25 -13.37
CA TYR A 107 -0.12 9.79 -14.76
C TYR A 107 -1.51 9.30 -15.18
N GLY A 108 -2.44 9.10 -14.25
CA GLY A 108 -3.81 8.72 -14.60
C GLY A 108 -4.72 8.47 -13.42
N LYS A 109 -5.92 7.95 -13.72
CA LYS A 109 -6.95 7.71 -12.72
C LYS A 109 -6.55 6.56 -11.80
N PHE A 110 -6.72 6.78 -10.50
CA PHE A 110 -6.49 5.80 -9.45
C PHE A 110 -7.81 5.37 -8.81
N LYS A 111 -8.02 4.06 -8.67
CA LYS A 111 -9.26 3.49 -8.09
C LYS A 111 -9.01 3.00 -6.67
N ILE A 112 -9.88 3.39 -5.74
CA ILE A 112 -10.05 2.67 -4.48
C ILE A 112 -11.21 1.71 -4.67
N MET A 113 -10.92 0.42 -4.64
CA MET A 113 -11.91 -0.65 -4.80
C MET A 113 -12.71 -0.82 -3.51
N ASP A 114 -13.98 -1.20 -3.63
CA ASP A 114 -14.92 -1.19 -2.51
C ASP A 114 -14.74 -2.37 -1.56
N ASP A 115 -14.20 -3.49 -2.06
CA ASP A 115 -13.83 -4.66 -1.26
C ASP A 115 -12.53 -4.42 -0.47
N CYS A 116 -12.11 -5.41 0.31
CA CYS A 116 -10.97 -5.31 1.21
C CYS A 116 -9.90 -6.37 0.91
N VAL A 117 -8.64 -5.94 1.03
CA VAL A 117 -7.53 -6.85 1.29
C VAL A 117 -7.46 -7.10 2.79
N VAL A 118 -7.38 -8.37 3.18
CA VAL A 118 -7.31 -8.79 4.58
C VAL A 118 -5.85 -8.97 4.96
N THR A 119 -5.34 -8.14 5.85
CA THR A 119 -3.94 -8.16 6.32
C THR A 119 -3.83 -8.72 7.74
N SER A 120 -2.72 -9.40 8.03
CA SER A 120 -2.43 -9.91 9.37
C SER A 120 -2.29 -8.80 10.42
N SER A 121 -3.13 -8.81 11.46
CA SER A 121 -3.01 -7.86 12.59
C SER A 121 -2.00 -8.30 13.66
N ARG A 122 -1.34 -9.45 13.48
CA ARG A 122 -0.42 -10.04 14.49
C ARG A 122 0.64 -9.06 14.98
N LYS A 123 1.19 -8.23 14.09
CA LYS A 123 2.21 -7.23 14.45
C LYS A 123 1.65 -6.16 15.39
N TYR A 124 0.45 -5.65 15.09
CA TYR A 124 -0.26 -4.71 15.95
C TYR A 124 -0.59 -5.33 17.31
N LEU A 125 -1.03 -6.59 17.35
CA LEU A 125 -1.35 -7.28 18.61
C LEU A 125 -0.09 -7.55 19.46
N LYS A 126 1.05 -7.84 18.83
CA LYS A 126 2.32 -8.08 19.53
C LYS A 126 2.93 -6.80 20.10
N VAL A 127 2.96 -5.71 19.31
CA VAL A 127 3.61 -4.44 19.70
C VAL A 127 2.69 -3.55 20.52
N GLY A 128 1.37 -3.68 20.33
CA GLY A 128 0.34 -2.80 20.87
C GLY A 128 -0.21 -1.89 19.78
N VAL A 129 -1.53 -1.90 19.60
CA VAL A 129 -2.21 -1.28 18.45
C VAL A 129 -1.89 0.22 18.34
N VAL A 130 -2.07 0.95 19.44
CA VAL A 130 -1.79 2.40 19.50
C VAL A 130 -0.31 2.69 19.32
N LYS A 131 0.57 1.91 19.97
CA LYS A 131 2.02 2.10 19.88
C LYS A 131 2.50 1.96 18.44
N LEU A 132 2.10 0.90 17.75
CA LEU A 132 2.51 0.66 16.38
C LEU A 132 1.94 1.71 15.42
N GLN A 133 0.68 2.13 15.61
CA GLN A 133 0.10 3.22 14.83
C GLN A 133 0.89 4.52 15.00
N LEU A 134 1.28 4.89 16.23
CA LEU A 134 2.10 6.08 16.48
C LEU A 134 3.47 5.99 15.81
N ILE A 135 4.11 4.81 15.80
CA ILE A 135 5.38 4.59 15.10
C ILE A 135 5.20 4.85 13.60
N PHE A 136 4.15 4.30 12.98
CA PHE A 136 3.86 4.58 11.57
C PHE A 136 3.58 6.05 11.31
N THR A 137 2.79 6.72 12.15
CA THR A 137 2.55 8.16 12.03
C THR A 137 3.85 8.96 12.11
N ILE A 138 4.77 8.63 13.01
CA ILE A 138 6.08 9.30 13.12
C ILE A 138 6.90 9.09 11.84
N ILE A 139 6.91 7.89 11.27
CA ILE A 139 7.61 7.59 10.01
C ILE A 139 7.04 8.46 8.88
N VAL A 140 5.72 8.52 8.76
CA VAL A 140 5.04 9.30 7.71
C VAL A 140 5.35 10.79 7.83
N ILE A 141 5.23 11.35 9.04
CA ILE A 141 5.57 12.76 9.30
C ILE A 141 7.05 13.03 8.97
N SER A 142 7.94 12.14 9.41
CA SER A 142 9.39 12.27 9.16
C SER A 142 9.70 12.25 7.67
N TYR A 143 9.01 11.40 6.90
CA TYR A 143 9.16 11.32 5.44
C TYR A 143 8.79 12.65 4.76
N TYR A 144 7.63 13.22 5.11
CA TYR A 144 7.21 14.51 4.56
C TYR A 144 8.07 15.70 5.03
N LEU A 145 8.75 15.58 6.17
CA LEU A 145 9.75 16.55 6.63
C LEU A 145 11.14 16.37 5.98
N GLY A 146 11.31 15.38 5.11
CA GLY A 146 12.59 15.13 4.41
C GLY A 146 13.66 14.47 5.27
N VAL A 147 13.28 13.79 6.36
CA VAL A 147 14.21 13.02 7.19
C VAL A 147 14.80 11.88 6.37
N SER A 148 16.11 11.63 6.50
CA SER A 148 16.78 10.59 5.71
C SER A 148 16.21 9.19 5.98
N GLN A 149 16.17 8.36 4.92
CA GLN A 149 15.74 6.96 4.97
C GLN A 149 16.50 6.14 6.01
N LYS A 150 17.80 6.39 6.17
CA LYS A 150 18.66 5.73 7.18
C LYS A 150 18.14 5.96 8.60
N VAL A 151 17.76 7.20 8.93
CA VAL A 151 17.25 7.56 10.25
C VAL A 151 15.87 6.93 10.49
N MET A 152 14.97 7.03 9.51
CA MET A 152 13.62 6.47 9.65
C MET A 152 13.64 4.94 9.76
N SER A 153 14.41 4.26 8.92
CA SER A 153 14.56 2.79 8.95
C SER A 153 15.15 2.32 10.29
N HIS A 154 16.19 3.00 10.80
CA HIS A 154 16.78 2.69 12.10
C HIS A 154 15.84 2.97 13.29
N PHE A 155 15.06 4.05 13.21
CA PHE A 155 14.03 4.33 14.21
C PHE A 155 12.99 3.20 14.24
N TYR A 156 12.50 2.79 13.07
CA TYR A 156 11.50 1.73 12.96
C TYR A 156 12.03 0.39 13.47
N SER A 157 13.25 -0.01 13.07
CA SER A 157 13.83 -1.30 13.45
C SER A 157 14.04 -1.43 14.97
N LYS A 158 14.28 -0.32 15.68
CA LYS A 158 14.45 -0.33 17.14
C LYS A 158 13.17 -0.55 17.93
N GLN A 159 12.00 -0.41 17.29
CA GLN A 159 10.70 -0.48 17.97
C GLN A 159 10.01 -1.84 17.84
N LEU A 160 10.54 -2.71 16.97
CA LEU A 160 10.02 -4.05 16.65
C LEU A 160 10.71 -5.14 17.47
#